data_AF-A0A7W7RYT0-F1
#
_entry.id   AF-A0A7W7RYT0-F1
#
_cell.length_a   1.000
_cell.length_b   1.000
_cell.length_c   1.000
_cell.angle_alpha   90.00
_cell.angle_beta   90.00
_cell.angle_gamma   90.00
#
_symmetry.space_group_name_H-M   'P 1'
#
loop_
_entity.id
_entity.type
_entity.pdbx_description
1 polymer ?
#
loop_
_entity_poly.entity_id
_entity_poly.type
_entity_poly.pdbx_seq_one_letter_code
_entity_poly.pdbx_strand_id
1 'polypeptide(L)'
;MILIGLIGGVLVIVSAVFGVTSALLYGTRFPWWEHSDGRHLFAYMAVIGSVLGLWAGRLIVTGQLTDSGAGGWPWIRLVAFGAVTWVLGWRLLIITQAWRDMRRKRTKEDPR
;
A
#
# COMPACT_ATOMS: atom_id res chain seq x y z
N MET A 1 -10.12 24.59 3.11
CA MET A 1 -9.59 23.93 1.89
C MET A 1 -8.19 23.37 2.10
N ILE A 2 -7.23 24.15 2.62
CA ILE A 2 -5.85 23.69 2.92
C ILE A 2 -5.82 22.41 3.77
N LEU A 3 -6.65 22.31 4.82
CA LEU A 3 -6.73 21.12 5.68
C LEU A 3 -7.12 19.84 4.90
N ILE A 4 -8.07 19.93 3.97
CA ILE A 4 -8.52 18.79 3.15
C ILE A 4 -7.41 18.39 2.16
N GLY A 5 -6.73 19.37 1.57
CA GLY A 5 -5.56 19.12 0.72
C GLY A 5 -4.47 18.38 1.48
N LEU A 6 -4.16 18.81 2.71
CA LEU A 6 -3.15 18.17 3.56
C LEU A 6 -3.54 16.74 3.95
N ILE A 7 -4.79 16.52 4.38
CA ILE A 7 -5.30 15.17 4.70
C ILE A 7 -5.22 14.27 3.46
N GLY A 8 -5.69 14.76 2.31
CA GLY A 8 -5.60 14.05 1.04
C GLY A 8 -4.16 13.74 0.65
N GLY A 9 -3.22 14.66 0.90
CA GLY A 9 -1.78 14.48 0.71
C GLY A 9 -1.18 13.40 1.61
N VAL A 10 -1.50 13.41 2.89
CA VAL A 10 -1.07 12.39 3.86
C VAL A 10 -1.62 11.01 3.45
N LEU A 11 -2.88 10.92 3.06
CA LEU A 11 -3.50 9.69 2.56
C LEU A 11 -2.75 9.09 1.36
N VAL A 12 -2.21 9.92 0.46
CA VAL A 12 -1.36 9.45 -0.63
C VAL A 12 -0.10 8.76 -0.10
N ILE A 13 0.58 9.40 0.85
CA ILE A 13 1.82 8.88 1.43
C ILE A 13 1.54 7.55 2.14
N VAL A 14 0.48 7.50 2.95
CA VAL A 14 0.07 6.28 3.66
C VAL A 14 -0.27 5.16 2.66
N SER A 15 -1.04 5.46 1.62
CA SER A 15 -1.35 4.50 0.54
C SER A 15 -0.08 3.96 -0.12
N ALA A 16 0.87 4.85 -0.45
CA ALA A 16 2.14 4.46 -1.05
C ALA A 16 2.95 3.55 -0.13
N VAL A 17 3.04 3.89 1.16
CA VAL A 17 3.71 3.07 2.17
C VAL A 17 3.05 1.69 2.25
N PHE A 18 1.72 1.60 2.36
CA PHE A 18 1.04 0.32 2.40
C PHE A 18 1.23 -0.52 1.13
N GLY A 19 1.18 0.11 -0.04
CA GLY A 19 1.42 -0.58 -1.31
C GLY A 19 2.83 -1.16 -1.39
N VAL A 20 3.84 -0.34 -1.10
CA VAL A 20 5.25 -0.75 -1.14
C VAL A 20 5.54 -1.80 -0.07
N THR A 21 5.09 -1.60 1.17
CA THR A 21 5.30 -2.57 2.26
C THR A 21 4.62 -3.90 1.97
N SER A 22 3.41 -3.90 1.39
CA SER A 22 2.72 -5.13 0.99
C SER A 22 3.51 -5.88 -0.09
N ALA A 23 3.99 -5.17 -1.11
CA ALA A 23 4.82 -5.75 -2.17
C ALA A 23 6.13 -6.33 -1.62
N LEU A 24 6.82 -5.60 -0.72
CA LEU A 24 8.06 -6.06 -0.11
C LEU A 24 7.84 -7.27 0.81
N LEU A 25 6.81 -7.25 1.66
CA LEU A 25 6.50 -8.38 2.53
C LEU A 25 6.14 -9.62 1.71
N TYR A 26 5.28 -9.46 0.69
CA TYR A 26 4.89 -10.59 -0.15
C TYR A 26 6.08 -11.11 -0.96
N GLY A 27 6.86 -10.21 -1.55
CA GLY A 27 8.02 -10.53 -2.37
C GLY A 27 9.16 -11.21 -1.62
N THR A 28 9.34 -10.90 -0.32
CA THR A 28 10.45 -11.44 0.49
C THR A 28 10.06 -12.62 1.37
N ARG A 29 8.79 -12.74 1.77
CA ARG A 29 8.35 -13.75 2.76
C ARG A 29 7.59 -14.94 2.17
N PHE A 30 7.11 -14.83 0.94
CA PHE A 30 6.35 -15.88 0.28
C PHE A 30 7.07 -16.32 -1.00
N PRO A 31 7.06 -17.62 -1.36
CA PRO A 31 7.62 -18.11 -2.61
C PRO A 31 6.67 -17.81 -3.78
N TRP A 32 6.45 -16.51 -4.04
CA TRP A 32 5.47 -16.03 -5.01
C TRP A 32 5.76 -16.50 -6.45
N TRP A 33 6.99 -16.92 -6.74
CA TRP A 33 7.40 -17.45 -8.05
C TRP A 33 6.88 -18.86 -8.33
N GLU A 34 6.55 -19.66 -7.31
CA GLU A 34 6.19 -21.07 -7.47
C GLU A 34 4.83 -21.25 -8.15
N HIS A 35 3.86 -20.40 -7.82
CA HIS A 35 2.49 -20.49 -8.34
C HIS A 35 2.14 -19.33 -9.28
N SER A 36 1.36 -19.60 -10.32
CA SER A 36 0.91 -18.57 -11.28
C SER A 36 0.13 -17.45 -10.59
N ASP A 37 -0.74 -17.80 -9.65
CA ASP A 37 -1.53 -16.84 -8.87
C ASP A 37 -0.65 -15.95 -7.99
N GLY A 38 0.42 -16.51 -7.42
CA GLY A 38 1.41 -15.76 -6.62
C GLY A 38 2.15 -14.71 -7.46
N ARG A 39 2.53 -15.06 -8.70
CA ARG A 39 3.18 -14.14 -9.63
C ARG A 39 2.27 -12.98 -10.02
N HIS A 40 1.01 -13.25 -10.35
CA HIS A 40 0.03 -12.20 -10.63
C HIS A 40 -0.20 -11.30 -9.42
N LEU A 41 -0.35 -11.88 -8.23
CA LEU A 41 -0.60 -11.13 -7.01
C LEU A 41 0.57 -10.20 -6.66
N PHE A 42 1.81 -10.71 -6.77
CA PHE A 42 3.03 -9.94 -6.57
C PHE A 42 3.16 -8.82 -7.60
N ALA A 43 3.00 -9.12 -8.90
CA ALA A 43 3.09 -8.12 -9.96
C ALA A 43 2.07 -6.99 -9.76
N TYR A 44 0.83 -7.33 -9.41
CA TYR A 44 -0.21 -6.34 -9.09
C TYR A 44 0.18 -5.46 -7.88
N MET A 45 0.70 -6.05 -6.79
CA MET A 45 1.18 -5.30 -5.63
C MET A 45 2.34 -4.38 -5.99
N ALA A 46 3.31 -4.89 -6.75
CA ALA A 46 4.49 -4.15 -7.15
C ALA A 46 4.11 -2.94 -8.02
N VAL A 47 3.28 -3.14 -9.05
CA VAL A 47 2.82 -2.06 -9.93
C VAL A 47 2.06 -0.99 -9.15
N ILE A 48 1.10 -1.37 -8.31
CA ILE A 48 0.34 -0.39 -7.50
C ILE A 48 1.25 0.35 -6.53
N GLY A 49 2.12 -0.37 -5.82
CA GLY A 49 3.08 0.23 -4.89
C GLY A 49 4.00 1.23 -5.58
N SER A 50 4.53 0.88 -6.76
CA SER A 50 5.37 1.76 -7.57
C SER A 50 4.61 2.98 -8.08
N VAL A 51 3.40 2.82 -8.61
CA VAL A 51 2.59 3.95 -9.10
C VAL A 51 2.27 4.93 -7.97
N LEU A 52 1.83 4.41 -6.81
CA LEU A 52 1.55 5.24 -5.64
C LEU A 52 2.82 5.89 -5.08
N GLY A 53 3.93 5.16 -5.03
CA GLY A 53 5.23 5.67 -4.60
C GLY A 53 5.75 6.79 -5.50
N LEU A 54 5.69 6.61 -6.82
CA LEU A 54 6.07 7.64 -7.79
C LEU A 54 5.16 8.86 -7.69
N TRP A 55 3.85 8.65 -7.50
CA TRP A 55 2.92 9.76 -7.36
C TRP A 55 3.11 10.52 -6.05
N ALA A 56 3.33 9.83 -4.93
CA ALA A 56 3.71 10.45 -3.66
C ALA A 56 5.03 11.23 -3.80
N GLY A 57 6.04 10.64 -4.45
CA GLY A 57 7.33 11.28 -4.72
C GLY A 57 7.17 12.55 -5.56
N ARG A 58 6.37 12.49 -6.63
CA ARG A 58 6.03 13.68 -7.43
C ARG A 58 5.46 14.79 -6.57
N LEU A 59 4.47 14.49 -5.72
CA LEU A 59 3.80 15.49 -4.88
C LEU A 59 4.72 16.12 -3.84
N ILE A 60 5.67 15.34 -3.31
CA ILE A 60 6.71 15.82 -2.40
C ILE A 60 7.67 16.76 -3.14
N VAL A 61 8.18 16.33 -4.30
CA VAL A 61 9.15 17.10 -5.11
C VAL A 61 8.54 18.41 -5.64
N THR A 62 7.27 18.40 -6.03
CA THR A 62 6.59 19.61 -6.55
C THR A 62 5.99 20.48 -5.45
N GLY A 63 6.07 20.07 -4.17
CA GLY A 63 5.45 20.80 -3.05
C GLY A 63 3.91 20.80 -3.09
N GLN A 64 3.27 20.00 -3.96
CA GLN A 64 1.82 19.95 -4.17
C GLN A 64 1.10 19.03 -3.16
N LEU A 65 1.72 18.80 -2.01
CA LEU A 65 1.16 17.97 -0.95
C LEU A 65 -0.04 18.65 -0.29
N THR A 66 0.03 19.96 -0.09
CA THR A 66 -1.02 20.80 0.49
C THR A 66 -1.85 21.54 -0.55
N ASP A 67 -1.44 21.47 -1.82
CA ASP A 67 -2.13 22.16 -2.90
C ASP A 67 -3.52 21.53 -3.09
N SER A 68 -4.53 22.39 -2.92
CA SER A 68 -5.93 22.03 -3.04
C SER A 68 -6.39 22.10 -4.49
N GLY A 69 -5.67 22.78 -5.38
CA GLY A 69 -6.20 23.15 -6.70
C GLY A 69 -7.48 24.00 -6.58
N ALA A 70 -8.00 24.44 -7.73
CA ALA A 70 -9.30 25.11 -7.80
C ALA A 70 -10.44 24.08 -7.96
N GLY A 71 -11.54 24.26 -7.24
CA GLY A 71 -12.76 23.43 -7.38
C GLY A 71 -12.82 22.17 -6.51
N GLY A 72 -13.49 21.11 -7.00
CA GLY A 72 -13.80 19.88 -6.26
C GLY A 72 -12.67 18.85 -6.14
N TRP A 73 -11.49 19.13 -6.70
CA TRP A 73 -10.34 18.20 -6.72
C TRP A 73 -9.89 17.68 -5.34
N PRO A 74 -9.85 18.49 -4.25
CA PRO A 74 -9.49 18.00 -2.92
C PRO A 74 -10.38 16.86 -2.44
N TRP A 75 -11.67 16.92 -2.75
CA TRP A 75 -12.65 15.92 -2.34
C TRP A 75 -12.48 14.60 -3.10
N ILE A 76 -12.25 14.69 -4.42
CA ILE A 76 -11.95 13.51 -5.25
C ILE A 76 -10.70 12.81 -4.73
N ARG A 77 -9.63 13.58 -4.45
CA ARG A 77 -8.40 13.05 -3.88
C ARG A 77 -8.65 12.41 -2.51
N LEU A 78 -9.36 13.08 -1.62
CA LEU A 78 -9.71 12.55 -0.30
C LEU A 78 -10.44 11.20 -0.39
N VAL A 79 -11.49 11.12 -1.22
CA VAL A 79 -12.30 9.90 -1.37
C VAL A 79 -11.51 8.78 -2.03
N ALA A 80 -10.81 9.09 -3.13
CA ALA A 80 -10.03 8.09 -3.86
C ALA A 80 -8.91 7.50 -2.99
N PHE A 81 -8.10 8.36 -2.34
CA PHE A 81 -7.01 7.86 -1.49
C PHE A 81 -7.51 7.33 -0.14
N GLY A 82 -8.68 7.75 0.33
CA GLY A 82 -9.39 7.10 1.43
C GLY A 82 -9.71 5.63 1.11
N ALA A 83 -10.33 5.37 -0.04
CA ALA A 83 -10.66 4.03 -0.49
C ALA A 83 -9.40 3.18 -0.75
N VAL A 84 -8.39 3.75 -1.43
CA VAL A 84 -7.12 3.05 -1.71
C VAL A 84 -6.40 2.70 -0.41
N THR A 85 -6.31 3.64 0.54
CA THR A 85 -5.68 3.38 1.84
C THR A 85 -6.41 2.28 2.59
N TRP A 86 -7.74 2.31 2.59
CA TRP A 86 -8.57 1.28 3.23
C TRP A 86 -8.31 -0.11 2.64
N VAL A 87 -8.36 -0.23 1.32
CA VAL A 87 -8.15 -1.52 0.62
C VAL A 87 -6.74 -2.04 0.83
N LEU A 88 -5.72 -1.17 0.71
CA LEU A 88 -4.33 -1.58 0.91
C LEU A 88 -4.02 -1.91 2.37
N GLY A 89 -4.59 -1.18 3.33
CA GLY A 89 -4.49 -1.48 4.75
C GLY A 89 -5.10 -2.85 5.08
N TRP A 90 -6.30 -3.13 4.57
CA TRP A 90 -6.93 -4.45 4.70
C TRP A 90 -6.06 -5.57 4.11
N ARG A 91 -5.48 -5.32 2.93
CA ARG A 91 -4.62 -6.31 2.27
C ARG A 91 -3.32 -6.56 3.03
N LEU A 92 -2.70 -5.52 3.57
CA LEU A 92 -1.53 -5.63 4.42
C LEU A 92 -1.83 -6.46 5.68
N LEU A 93 -3.00 -6.27 6.30
CA LEU A 93 -3.48 -7.06 7.43
C LEU A 93 -3.58 -8.55 7.08
N ILE A 94 -4.19 -8.89 5.93
CA ILE A 94 -4.28 -10.29 5.48
C ILE A 94 -2.90 -10.90 5.32
N ILE A 95 -1.97 -10.20 4.65
CA ILE A 95 -0.61 -10.72 4.42
C ILE A 95 0.14 -10.91 5.75
N THR A 96 0.02 -9.96 6.68
CA THR A 96 0.66 -10.08 7.99
C THR A 96 0.06 -11.17 8.85
N GLN A 97 -1.26 -11.39 8.79
CA GLN A 97 -1.93 -12.52 9.46
C GLN A 97 -1.47 -13.86 8.87
N ALA A 98 -1.48 -13.99 7.54
CA ALA A 98 -1.00 -15.20 6.86
C ALA A 98 0.46 -15.52 7.23
N TRP A 99 1.32 -14.50 7.28
CA TRP A 99 2.71 -14.66 7.70
C TRP A 99 2.83 -15.10 9.18
N ARG A 100 2.03 -14.51 10.08
CA ARG A 100 1.98 -14.91 11.49
C ARG A 100 1.55 -16.36 11.67
N ASP A 101 0.56 -16.81 10.90
CA ASP A 101 0.05 -18.19 10.97
C ASP A 101 1.07 -19.20 10.42
N MET A 102 1.76 -18.89 9.32
CA MET A 102 2.88 -19.69 8.84
C MET A 102 3.99 -19.81 9.88
N ARG A 103 4.35 -18.69 10.53
CA ARG A 103 5.37 -18.69 11.58
C ARG A 103 4.95 -19.54 12.78
N ARG A 104 3.68 -19.47 13.19
CA ARG A 104 3.13 -20.28 14.30
C ARG A 104 3.15 -21.78 13.99
N LYS A 105 2.84 -22.18 12.74
CA LYS A 105 2.89 -23.59 12.33
C LYS A 105 4.32 -24.13 12.35
N ARG A 106 5.28 -23.37 11.83
CA ARG A 106 6.70 -23.75 11.82
C ARG A 106 7.28 -23.99 13.23
N THR A 107 6.86 -23.19 14.22
CA THR A 107 7.29 -23.40 15.63
C THR A 107 6.67 -24.64 16.27
N LYS A 108 5.49 -25.09 15.83
CA LYS A 108 4.85 -26.31 16.34
C LYS A 108 5.40 -27.59 15.70
N GLU A 109 5.90 -27.50 14.47
CA GLU A 109 6.48 -28.63 13.72
C GLU A 109 7.96 -28.90 14.03
N ASP A 110 8.64 -28.00 14.74
CA ASP A 110 10.02 -28.20 15.21
C ASP A 110 10.06 -28.39 16.74
N PRO A 111 9.60 -29.54 17.29
CA PRO A 111 9.80 -29.89 18.67
C PRO A 111 11.21 -30.47 18.82
N ARG A 112 12.22 -29.61 18.81
CA ARG A 112 13.55 -29.95 19.33
C ARG A 112 13.62 -29.56 20.79
#